data_AF-A0A6L7Y862-F1
#
_entry.id   AF-A0A6L7Y862-F1
#
_cell.length_a   1.000
_cell.length_b   1.000
_cell.length_c   1.000
_cell.angle_alpha   90.00
_cell.angle_beta   90.00
_cell.angle_gamma   90.00
#
_symmetry.space_group_name_H-M   'P 1'
#
loop_
_entity.id
_entity.type
_entity.pdbx_description
1 polymer ?
#
loop_
_entity_poly.entity_id
_entity_poly.type
_entity_poly.pdbx_seq_one_letter_code
_entity_poly.pdbx_strand_id
1 'polypeptide(L)'
;MVINVYEAKTHLSRLLDRAAEGEEIVLGKAGKPLARLVPYRERRQPRVPGRLAGKIWIAPDFDDTPEDIIAAFEGDLDVVE
;
A
#
# COMPACT_ATOMS: atom_id res chain seq x y z
N MET A 1 2.34 18.75 21.14
CA MET A 1 2.55 18.23 22.52
C MET A 1 3.07 16.80 22.42
N VAL A 2 4.12 16.42 23.17
CA VAL A 2 4.67 15.05 23.15
C VAL A 2 4.25 14.32 24.43
N ILE A 3 3.47 13.25 24.29
CA ILE A 3 3.04 12.41 25.41
C ILE A 3 4.09 11.33 25.65
N ASN A 4 4.43 11.07 26.91
CA ASN A 4 5.41 10.06 27.23
C ASN A 4 4.85 8.65 26.96
N VAL A 5 5.62 7.76 26.34
CA VAL A 5 5.22 6.37 26.09
C VAL A 5 4.80 5.64 27.38
N TYR A 6 5.43 5.94 28.52
CA TYR A 6 5.06 5.35 29.81
C TYR A 6 3.69 5.81 30.32
N GLU A 7 3.26 7.03 30.00
CA GLU A 7 1.93 7.55 30.29
C GLU A 7 0.91 7.00 29.29
N ALA A 8 1.31 6.92 28.02
CA ALA A 8 0.48 6.44 26.93
C ALA A 8 0.02 5.00 27.15
N LYS A 9 0.85 4.10 27.72
CA LYS A 9 0.45 2.70 27.98
C LYS A 9 -0.78 2.59 28.88
N THR A 10 -0.93 3.51 29.85
CA THR A 10 -2.03 3.50 30.82
C THR A 10 -3.29 4.14 30.23
N HIS A 11 -3.13 5.09 29.31
CA HIS A 11 -4.23 5.86 28.71
C HIS A 11 -4.45 5.57 27.22
N LEU A 12 -3.94 4.43 26.72
CA LEU A 12 -3.85 4.17 25.28
C LEU A 12 -5.23 4.22 24.61
N SER A 13 -6.26 3.62 25.21
CA SER A 13 -7.62 3.62 24.66
C SER A 13 -8.14 5.03 24.43
N ARG A 14 -8.02 5.92 25.43
CA ARG A 14 -8.43 7.33 25.31
C ARG A 14 -7.63 8.09 24.25
N LEU A 15 -6.34 7.78 24.10
CA LEU A 15 -5.50 8.39 23.06
C LEU A 15 -5.91 7.91 21.66
N LEU A 16 -6.31 6.65 21.53
CA LEU A 16 -6.83 6.10 20.28
C LEU A 16 -8.18 6.73 19.90
N ASP A 17 -9.09 6.92 20.85
CA ASP A 17 -10.39 7.58 20.60
C ASP A 17 -10.19 8.99 20.05
N ARG A 18 -9.33 9.79 20.71
CA ARG A 18 -8.95 11.13 20.24
C ARG A 18 -8.29 11.11 18.86
N ALA A 19 -7.40 10.15 18.62
CA ALA A 19 -6.77 10.00 17.31
C ALA A 19 -7.79 9.61 16.23
N ALA A 20 -8.79 8.78 16.56
CA ALA A 20 -9.86 8.41 15.65
C ALA A 20 -10.76 9.61 15.28
N GLU A 21 -10.97 10.53 16.23
CA GLU A 21 -11.72 11.79 16.01
C GLU A 21 -11.01 12.78 15.07
N GLY A 22 -9.72 12.60 14.79
CA GLY A 22 -8.96 13.51 13.93
C GLY A 22 -7.68 14.08 14.56
N GLU A 23 -7.47 13.87 15.85
CA GLU A 23 -6.34 14.47 16.55
C GLU A 23 -5.01 13.79 16.20
N GLU A 24 -3.96 14.58 15.94
CA GLU A 24 -2.60 14.05 15.80
C GLU A 24 -1.86 14.13 17.14
N ILE A 25 -1.49 12.97 17.68
CA ILE A 25 -0.84 12.86 19.00
C ILE A 25 0.58 12.32 18.82
N VAL A 26 1.58 13.06 19.30
CA VAL A 26 2.98 12.63 19.24
C VAL A 26 3.34 11.88 20.52
N LEU A 27 3.83 10.65 20.39
CA LEU A 27 4.36 9.85 21.48
C LEU A 27 5.89 9.97 21.51
N GLY A 28 6.47 10.05 22.70
CA GLY A 28 7.92 10.21 22.86
C GLY A 28 8.48 9.66 24.17
N LYS A 29 9.81 9.64 24.26
CA LYS A 29 10.55 9.20 25.46
C LYS A 29 11.66 10.21 25.75
N ALA A 30 11.78 10.65 27.00
CA ALA A 30 12.74 11.68 27.42
C ALA A 30 12.70 12.95 26.54
N GLY A 31 11.49 13.43 26.23
CA GLY A 31 11.28 14.63 25.41
C GLY A 31 11.52 14.44 23.90
N LYS A 32 12.00 13.27 23.46
CA LYS A 32 12.23 12.98 22.04
C LYS A 32 10.99 12.33 21.41
N PRO A 33 10.46 12.85 20.29
CA PRO A 33 9.35 12.22 19.57
C PRO A 33 9.79 10.88 18.99
N LEU A 34 8.91 9.89 19.05
CA LEU A 34 9.17 8.50 18.63
C LEU A 34 8.14 8.02 17.61
N ALA A 35 6.86 8.33 17.86
CA ALA A 35 5.76 7.88 17.03
C ALA A 35 4.65 8.95 16.99
N ARG A 36 3.72 8.79 16.06
CA ARG A 36 2.52 9.62 15.96
C ARG A 36 1.30 8.71 15.87
N LEU A 37 0.32 8.94 16.73
CA LEU A 37 -1.02 8.41 16.57
C LEU A 37 -1.77 9.35 15.64
N VAL A 38 -2.26 8.79 14.54
CA VAL A 38 -3.06 9.49 13.54
C VAL A 38 -4.29 8.63 13.23
N PRO A 39 -5.40 9.24 12.78
CA PRO A 39 -6.56 8.48 12.36
C PRO A 39 -6.18 7.48 11.26
N TYR A 40 -6.57 6.23 11.42
CA TYR A 40 -6.49 5.27 10.32
C TYR A 40 -7.60 5.60 9.31
N ARG A 41 -7.20 5.94 8.09
CA ARG A 41 -8.11 6.16 6.95
C ARG A 41 -7.83 5.08 5.92
N GLU A 42 -8.82 4.23 5.66
CA GLU A 42 -8.73 3.23 4.60
C GLU A 42 -8.49 3.97 3.27
N ARG A 43 -7.29 3.82 2.69
CA ARG A 43 -6.94 4.43 1.42
C ARG A 43 -7.62 3.66 0.29
N ARG A 44 -8.93 3.85 0.14
CA ARG A 44 -9.67 3.45 -1.07
C ARG A 44 -9.54 4.56 -2.10
N GLN A 45 -8.33 4.78 -2.63
CA GLN A 45 -8.24 5.48 -3.91
C GLN A 45 -8.41 4.43 -5.01
N PRO A 46 -9.51 4.45 -5.79
CA PRO A 46 -9.61 3.61 -6.96
C PRO A 46 -8.40 3.87 -7.88
N ARG A 47 -7.82 2.81 -8.41
CA ARG A 47 -6.80 2.97 -9.46
C ARG A 47 -7.47 3.65 -10.65
N VAL A 48 -6.93 4.79 -11.06
CA VAL A 48 -7.36 5.47 -12.30
C VAL A 48 -6.47 4.95 -13.45
N PRO A 49 -7.00 4.17 -14.40
CA PRO A 49 -6.25 3.72 -15.57
C PRO A 49 -5.92 4.89 -16.50
N GLY A 50 -5.03 4.68 -17.48
CA GLY A 50 -4.79 5.66 -18.55
C GLY A 50 -3.85 6.81 -18.22
N ARG A 51 -3.10 6.78 -17.11
CA ARG A 51 -2.09 7.81 -16.78
C ARG A 51 -1.03 8.05 -17.87
N LEU A 52 -0.83 7.06 -18.75
CA LEU A 52 0.13 7.09 -19.85
C LEU A 52 -0.54 6.94 -21.22
N ALA A 53 -1.86 7.17 -21.33
CA ALA A 53 -2.57 7.11 -22.61
C ALA A 53 -1.92 8.08 -23.63
N GLY A 54 -1.60 7.58 -24.82
CA GLY A 54 -0.95 8.34 -25.88
C GLY A 54 0.53 8.69 -25.63
N LYS A 55 1.12 8.23 -24.53
CA LYS A 55 2.53 8.48 -24.17
C LYS A 55 3.42 7.23 -24.26
N ILE A 56 2.83 6.09 -24.63
CA ILE A 56 3.54 4.83 -24.80
C ILE A 56 3.51 4.49 -26.29
N TRP A 57 4.68 4.13 -26.81
CA TRP A 57 4.80 3.47 -28.10
C TRP A 57 4.92 1.97 -27.86
N ILE A 58 4.15 1.19 -28.60
CA ILE A 58 4.17 -0.27 -28.59
C ILE A 58 4.70 -0.69 -29.95
N ALA A 59 5.69 -1.60 -29.96
CA ALA A 59 6.24 -2.11 -31.20
C ALA A 59 5.20 -2.95 -31.95
N PRO A 60 5.22 -3.00 -33.30
CA PRO A 60 4.23 -3.76 -34.07
C PRO A 60 4.17 -5.26 -33.73
N ASP A 61 5.28 -5.81 -33.26
CA ASP A 61 5.52 -7.21 -32.89
C ASP A 61 5.39 -7.45 -31.38
N PHE A 62 4.84 -6.50 -30.61
CA PHE A 62 4.78 -6.63 -29.15
C PHE A 62 4.02 -7.87 -28.67
N ASP A 63 2.96 -8.26 -29.39
CA ASP A 63 2.16 -9.44 -29.06
C ASP A 63 2.71 -10.74 -29.70
N ASP A 64 3.79 -10.65 -30.50
CA ASP A 64 4.43 -11.80 -31.15
C ASP A 64 5.38 -12.50 -30.15
N THR A 65 4.81 -13.36 -29.30
CA THR A 65 5.57 -14.14 -28.32
C THR A 65 6.11 -15.43 -28.95
N PRO A 66 7.41 -15.77 -28.76
CA PRO A 66 7.98 -17.02 -29.25
C PRO A 66 7.28 -18.28 -28.69
N GLU A 67 7.16 -19.32 -29.52
CA GLU A 67 6.40 -20.52 -29.19
C GLU A 67 6.98 -21.31 -28.00
N ASP A 68 8.30 -21.31 -27.84
CA ASP A 68 8.99 -21.96 -26.72
C ASP A 68 8.66 -21.28 -25.38
N ILE A 69 8.49 -19.96 -25.39
CA ILE A 69 8.06 -19.19 -24.22
C ILE A 69 6.59 -19.48 -23.89
N ILE A 70 5.72 -19.57 -24.89
CA ILE A 70 4.30 -19.93 -24.67
C ILE A 70 4.21 -21.34 -24.06
N ALA A 71 4.89 -22.32 -24.66
CA ALA A 71 4.92 -23.70 -24.18
C ALA A 71 5.46 -23.82 -22.75
N ALA A 72 6.45 -23.01 -22.38
CA ALA A 72 7.00 -22.98 -21.03
C ALA A 72 5.99 -22.51 -19.96
N PHE A 73 4.99 -21.71 -20.32
CA PHE A 73 3.96 -21.20 -19.39
C PHE A 73 2.66 -22.01 -19.42
N GLU A 74 2.24 -22.51 -20.58
CA GLU A 74 0.96 -23.22 -20.75
C GLU A 74 1.11 -24.75 -20.69
N GLY A 75 2.33 -25.26 -20.82
CA GLY A 75 2.62 -26.70 -20.98
C GLY A 75 2.34 -27.18 -22.40
N ASP A 76 2.86 -28.35 -22.77
CA ASP A 76 2.49 -29.00 -24.03
C ASP A 76 1.00 -29.34 -23.97
N LEU A 77 0.17 -28.60 -24.71
CA LEU A 77 -1.21 -28.98 -25.00
C LEU A 77 -1.18 -30.16 -25.97
N ASP A 78 -0.69 -31.31 -25.49
CA ASP A 78 -0.82 -32.56 -26.19
C ASP A 78 -2.33 -32.82 -26.38
N VAL A 79 -2.70 -32.84 -27.65
CA VAL A 79 -4.02 -33.18 -28.16
C VAL A 79 -4.43 -34.52 -27.52
N VAL A 80 -5.44 -34.47 -26.66
CA VAL A 80 -6.15 -35.68 -26.24
C VAL A 80 -6.88 -36.20 -27.47
N GLU A 81 -6.35 -37.26 -28.10
CA GLU A 81 -7.10 -38.11 -29.04
C GLU A 81 -8.31 -38.78 -28.34
#